data_AF-A0AAF0L763-F1
#
_entry.id   AF-A0AAF0L763-F1
#
_cell.length_a   1.000
_cell.length_b   1.000
_cell.length_c   1.000
_cell.angle_alpha   90.00
_cell.angle_beta   90.00
_cell.angle_gamma   90.00
#
_symmetry.space_group_name_H-M   'P 1'
#
loop_
_entity.id
_entity.type
_entity.pdbx_description
1 polymer ?
#
loop_
_entity_poly.entity_id
_entity_poly.type
_entity_poly.pdbx_seq_one_letter_code
_entity_poly.pdbx_strand_id
1 'polypeptide(L)'
;MSDEPGDRALRDRTAADLAAFLQSACLDDPWTEDPAGSTRLRYAPDGFLYTAERLRLHEALLAEHTARTPTPSDDGTLAVVVTAGPPGAGKTTALTRMPELDDYRHIDADDFKDALLERATADGLLDAWTARVLVDGAPVRPRELAAFVHAESTAVADTLRRRSLRDGENVVVHGTLSSVDYLDDLLSELDDAGYDRLRIVDVEVPFDAALEQATARWWQVRQTDDPLGGRFVPAAAIRRYYPGTGQSLCRSNVSELERRAADLGWDVRVERIG
;
A
#
# COMPACT_ATOMS: atom_id res chain seq x y z
N MET A 1 18.29 -10.86 -18.51
CA MET A 1 17.51 -10.94 -19.76
C MET A 1 17.48 -9.54 -20.33
N SER A 2 18.12 -9.34 -21.48
CA SER A 2 18.17 -8.05 -22.15
C SER A 2 16.76 -7.65 -22.55
N ASP A 3 16.28 -6.54 -22.02
CA ASP A 3 14.99 -5.94 -22.37
C ASP A 3 15.05 -5.53 -23.85
N GLU A 4 14.39 -6.28 -24.74
CA GLU A 4 14.39 -5.97 -26.16
C GLU A 4 13.73 -4.59 -26.35
N PRO A 5 14.32 -3.67 -27.14
CA PRO A 5 13.78 -2.32 -27.33
C PRO A 5 12.30 -2.26 -27.73
N GLY A 6 11.79 -3.32 -28.38
CA GLY A 6 10.38 -3.47 -28.73
C GLY A 6 9.46 -3.78 -27.54
N ASP A 7 9.92 -4.56 -26.55
CA ASP A 7 9.12 -4.92 -25.38
C ASP A 7 8.93 -3.71 -24.47
N ARG A 8 10.00 -2.95 -24.22
CA ARG A 8 9.92 -1.70 -23.46
C ARG A 8 8.98 -0.67 -24.11
N ALA A 9 9.04 -0.53 -25.44
CA ALA A 9 8.14 0.38 -26.15
C ALA A 9 6.67 -0.09 -26.09
N LEU A 10 6.41 -1.40 -26.10
CA LEU A 10 5.06 -1.93 -25.90
C LEU A 10 4.59 -1.66 -24.47
N ARG A 11 5.39 -2.01 -23.46
CA ARG A 11 5.14 -1.75 -22.04
C ARG A 11 4.74 -0.30 -21.78
N ASP A 12 5.54 0.65 -22.26
CA ASP A 12 5.33 2.07 -21.97
C ASP A 12 4.03 2.58 -22.62
N ARG A 13 3.68 2.09 -23.83
CA ARG A 13 2.38 2.39 -24.46
C ARG A 13 1.22 1.74 -23.71
N THR A 14 1.36 0.51 -23.23
CA THR A 14 0.34 -0.17 -22.43
C THR A 14 0.12 0.51 -21.10
N ALA A 15 1.19 0.93 -20.43
CA ALA A 15 1.11 1.72 -19.20
C ALA A 15 0.38 3.05 -19.43
N ALA A 16 0.65 3.74 -20.55
CA ALA A 16 -0.03 4.98 -20.90
C ALA A 16 -1.53 4.77 -21.20
N ASP A 17 -1.87 3.72 -21.97
CA ASP A 17 -3.26 3.36 -22.27
C ASP A 17 -4.05 3.00 -21.00
N LEU A 18 -3.45 2.17 -20.12
CA LEU A 18 -4.06 1.81 -18.84
C LEU A 18 -4.24 3.02 -17.93
N ALA A 19 -3.24 3.91 -17.83
CA ALA A 19 -3.37 5.13 -17.03
C ALA A 19 -4.48 6.05 -17.55
N ALA A 20 -4.59 6.22 -18.87
CA ALA A 20 -5.67 7.01 -19.47
C ALA A 20 -7.04 6.39 -19.23
N PHE A 21 -7.13 5.06 -19.31
CA PHE A 21 -8.35 4.33 -18.99
C PHE A 21 -8.77 4.52 -17.53
N LEU A 22 -7.87 4.29 -16.57
CA LEU A 22 -8.14 4.47 -15.14
C LEU A 22 -8.63 5.89 -14.83
N GLN A 23 -7.99 6.90 -15.42
CA GLN A 23 -8.43 8.29 -15.27
C GLN A 23 -9.83 8.52 -15.84
N SER A 24 -10.13 7.99 -17.03
CA SER A 24 -11.46 8.12 -17.65
C SER A 24 -12.56 7.40 -16.87
N ALA A 25 -12.18 6.36 -16.12
CA ALA A 25 -13.08 5.57 -15.27
C ALA A 25 -13.14 6.07 -13.82
N CYS A 26 -12.47 7.19 -13.49
CA CYS A 26 -12.36 7.71 -12.12
C CYS A 26 -11.75 6.72 -11.12
N LEU A 27 -10.77 5.92 -11.56
CA LEU A 27 -10.04 4.91 -10.79
C LEU A 27 -8.55 5.24 -10.60
N ASP A 28 -8.13 6.45 -10.93
CA ASP A 28 -6.75 6.91 -10.76
C ASP A 28 -6.48 7.53 -9.37
N ASP A 29 -7.52 7.74 -8.57
CA ASP A 29 -7.41 8.25 -7.20
C ASP A 29 -7.82 7.21 -6.14
N PRO A 30 -6.88 6.65 -5.36
CA PRO A 30 -7.17 5.61 -4.37
C PRO A 30 -7.99 6.09 -3.16
N TRP A 31 -8.15 7.41 -3.01
CA TRP A 31 -8.91 8.07 -1.95
C TRP A 31 -10.13 8.82 -2.48
N THR A 32 -10.60 8.46 -3.68
CA THR A 32 -11.76 9.09 -4.30
C THR A 32 -12.97 9.13 -3.35
N GLU A 33 -13.66 10.27 -3.36
CA GLU A 33 -14.93 10.47 -2.66
C GLU A 33 -16.15 10.09 -3.53
N ASP A 34 -15.91 9.47 -4.69
CA ASP A 34 -16.96 8.91 -5.55
C ASP A 34 -17.29 7.46 -5.11
N PRO A 35 -18.54 7.17 -4.70
CA PRO A 35 -18.99 5.82 -4.37
C PRO A 35 -18.85 4.79 -5.51
N ALA A 36 -18.81 5.23 -6.77
CA ALA A 36 -18.58 4.36 -7.92
C ALA A 36 -17.11 3.94 -8.07
N GLY A 37 -16.18 4.73 -7.52
CA GLY A 37 -14.73 4.51 -7.61
C GLY A 37 -14.10 3.87 -6.38
N SER A 38 -14.88 3.52 -5.35
CA SER A 38 -14.35 3.01 -4.08
C SER A 38 -15.28 1.98 -3.42
N THR A 39 -14.75 0.81 -3.09
CA THR A 39 -15.50 -0.18 -2.29
C THR A 39 -15.77 0.30 -0.87
N ARG A 40 -14.91 1.16 -0.29
CA ARG A 40 -15.17 1.80 1.02
C ARG A 40 -16.51 2.52 1.00
N LEU A 41 -16.69 3.44 0.06
CA LEU A 41 -17.90 4.26 -0.02
C LEU A 41 -19.12 3.47 -0.52
N ARG A 42 -18.89 2.45 -1.35
CA ARG A 42 -19.96 1.53 -1.77
C ARG A 42 -20.57 0.76 -0.59
N TYR A 43 -19.73 0.31 0.34
CA TYR A 43 -20.15 -0.55 1.45
C TYR A 43 -20.23 0.17 2.80
N ALA A 44 -19.80 1.43 2.89
CA ALA A 44 -20.01 2.35 4.00
C ALA A 44 -20.58 3.68 3.46
N PRO A 45 -21.86 3.70 3.00
CA PRO A 45 -22.43 4.84 2.29
C PRO A 45 -22.63 6.09 3.18
N ASP A 46 -22.65 5.91 4.50
CA ASP A 46 -22.64 7.03 5.46
C ASP A 46 -21.22 7.56 5.72
N GLY A 47 -20.20 6.91 5.18
CA GLY A 47 -18.78 7.23 5.41
C GLY A 47 -18.23 6.73 6.75
N PHE A 48 -19.07 6.11 7.59
CA PHE A 48 -18.71 5.76 8.97
C PHE A 48 -18.70 4.25 9.21
N LEU A 49 -19.76 3.54 8.80
CA LEU A 49 -19.92 2.14 9.14
C LEU A 49 -20.18 1.29 7.90
N TYR A 50 -19.32 0.29 7.74
CA TYR A 50 -19.52 -0.77 6.77
C TYR A 50 -20.81 -1.56 7.06
N THR A 51 -21.46 -2.06 6.01
CA THR A 51 -22.58 -2.99 6.17
C THR A 51 -22.17 -4.20 7.01
N ALA A 52 -23.11 -4.80 7.73
CA ALA A 52 -22.83 -5.98 8.56
C ALA A 52 -22.26 -7.16 7.76
N GLU A 53 -22.65 -7.31 6.50
CA GLU A 53 -22.06 -8.31 5.60
C GLU A 53 -20.60 -7.99 5.31
N ARG A 54 -20.27 -6.73 5.02
CA ARG A 54 -18.91 -6.32 4.72
C ARG A 54 -17.99 -6.39 5.93
N LEU A 55 -18.49 -6.08 7.13
CA LEU A 55 -17.75 -6.30 8.38
C LEU A 55 -17.43 -7.79 8.62
N ARG A 56 -18.36 -8.71 8.31
CA ARG A 56 -18.06 -10.15 8.40
C ARG A 56 -16.98 -10.58 7.41
N LEU A 57 -16.96 -9.99 6.20
CA LEU A 57 -15.86 -10.20 5.26
C LEU A 57 -14.55 -9.71 5.87
N HIS A 58 -14.50 -8.50 6.43
CA HIS A 58 -13.28 -7.97 7.06
C HIS A 58 -12.77 -8.87 8.17
N GLU A 59 -13.64 -9.36 9.06
CA GLU A 59 -13.24 -10.33 10.09
C GLU A 59 -12.68 -11.64 9.50
N ALA A 60 -13.28 -12.14 8.43
CA ALA A 60 -12.78 -13.33 7.74
C ALA A 60 -11.38 -13.08 7.13
N LEU A 61 -11.17 -11.92 6.50
CA LEU A 61 -9.87 -11.54 5.94
C LEU A 61 -8.80 -11.41 7.02
N LEU A 62 -9.12 -10.80 8.16
CA LEU A 62 -8.22 -10.70 9.31
C LEU A 62 -7.86 -12.08 9.85
N ALA A 63 -8.86 -12.94 10.06
CA ALA A 63 -8.64 -14.30 10.55
C ALA A 63 -7.77 -15.13 9.60
N GLU A 64 -8.02 -15.02 8.29
CA GLU A 64 -7.23 -15.71 7.26
C GLU A 64 -5.79 -15.19 7.20
N HIS A 65 -5.60 -13.87 7.31
CA HIS A 65 -4.28 -13.26 7.38
C HIS A 65 -3.52 -13.77 8.61
N THR A 66 -4.10 -13.68 9.80
CA THR A 66 -3.49 -14.18 11.05
C THR A 66 -3.15 -15.67 10.98
N ALA A 67 -3.98 -16.49 10.33
CA ALA A 67 -3.72 -17.92 10.18
C ALA A 67 -2.54 -18.25 9.23
N ARG A 68 -2.22 -17.36 8.29
CA ARG A 68 -1.14 -17.54 7.29
C ARG A 68 0.17 -16.90 7.69
N THR A 69 0.14 -15.93 8.59
CA THR A 69 1.34 -15.26 9.12
C THR A 69 1.79 -15.91 10.42
N PRO A 70 3.11 -15.99 10.69
CA PRO A 70 3.60 -16.39 12.00
C PRO A 70 3.02 -15.54 13.13
N THR A 71 2.89 -16.13 14.31
CA THR A 71 2.65 -15.37 15.54
C THR A 71 3.92 -14.57 15.87
N PRO A 72 3.82 -13.25 16.07
CA PRO A 72 4.96 -12.42 16.44
C PRO A 72 5.56 -12.85 17.77
N SER A 73 6.85 -12.58 17.96
CA SER A 73 7.50 -12.77 19.25
C SER A 73 6.95 -11.76 20.27
N ASP A 74 6.59 -12.26 21.46
CA ASP A 74 6.29 -11.44 22.63
C ASP A 74 7.54 -11.37 23.51
N ASP A 75 8.37 -10.35 23.26
CA ASP A 75 9.56 -10.04 24.06
C ASP A 75 9.33 -8.89 25.05
N GLY A 76 8.10 -8.34 25.08
CA GLY A 76 7.71 -7.19 25.89
C GLY A 76 8.37 -5.87 25.49
N THR A 77 9.05 -5.78 24.34
CA THR A 77 9.80 -4.58 23.92
C THR A 77 8.88 -3.43 23.46
N LEU A 78 7.70 -3.75 22.90
CA LEU A 78 6.77 -2.79 22.30
C LEU A 78 7.45 -1.85 21.29
N ALA A 79 8.03 -2.44 20.25
CA ALA A 79 8.69 -1.72 19.17
C ALA A 79 7.78 -1.58 17.95
N VAL A 80 7.81 -0.39 17.35
CA VAL A 80 7.18 -0.12 16.05
C VAL A 80 8.24 0.22 15.01
N VAL A 81 8.13 -0.42 13.85
CA VAL A 81 8.90 -0.06 12.65
C VAL A 81 7.93 0.51 11.62
N VAL A 82 8.22 1.71 11.11
CA VAL A 82 7.44 2.34 10.04
C VAL A 82 8.30 2.37 8.78
N THR A 83 7.74 1.92 7.66
CA THR A 83 8.40 2.13 6.36
C THR A 83 7.95 3.44 5.72
N ALA A 84 8.88 4.10 5.05
CA ALA A 84 8.63 5.31 4.28
C ALA A 84 9.31 5.22 2.91
N GLY A 85 8.69 5.84 1.92
CA GLY A 85 9.23 5.90 0.57
C GLY A 85 8.15 5.77 -0.51
N PRO A 86 8.32 6.41 -1.68
CA PRO A 86 7.36 6.33 -2.77
C PRO A 86 7.10 4.88 -3.27
N PRO A 87 5.97 4.62 -3.96
CA PRO A 87 5.79 3.39 -4.70
C PRO A 87 6.95 3.19 -5.69
N GLY A 88 7.49 1.98 -5.76
CA GLY A 88 8.66 1.69 -6.59
C GLY A 88 10.02 2.08 -5.98
N ALA A 89 10.08 2.53 -4.71
CA ALA A 89 11.37 2.84 -4.05
C ALA A 89 12.17 1.61 -3.58
N GLY A 90 11.55 0.42 -3.53
CA GLY A 90 12.23 -0.81 -3.08
C GLY A 90 12.15 -1.09 -1.58
N LYS A 91 11.14 -0.56 -0.87
CA LYS A 91 10.91 -0.79 0.58
C LYS A 91 10.94 -2.27 0.98
N THR A 92 10.25 -3.13 0.23
CA THR A 92 10.25 -4.58 0.50
C THR A 92 11.67 -5.17 0.42
N THR A 93 12.45 -4.77 -0.58
CA THR A 93 13.85 -5.21 -0.73
C THR A 93 14.73 -4.71 0.42
N ALA A 94 14.48 -3.50 0.93
CA ALA A 94 15.16 -3.01 2.12
C ALA A 94 14.84 -3.86 3.35
N LEU A 95 13.56 -4.19 3.57
CA LEU A 95 13.14 -5.04 4.70
C LEU A 95 13.71 -6.46 4.64
N THR A 96 13.84 -7.07 3.46
CA THR A 96 14.47 -8.41 3.33
C THR A 96 15.92 -8.47 3.83
N ARG A 97 16.56 -7.31 4.04
CA ARG A 97 17.93 -7.22 4.59
C ARG A 97 17.93 -7.02 6.12
N MET A 98 16.74 -7.04 6.74
CA MET A 98 16.51 -6.84 8.17
C MET A 98 15.77 -8.06 8.73
N PRO A 99 16.38 -9.26 8.73
CA PRO A 99 15.73 -10.49 9.18
C PRO A 99 15.31 -10.44 10.66
N GLU A 100 15.86 -9.51 11.45
CA GLU A 100 15.40 -9.27 12.82
C GLU A 100 13.95 -8.76 12.91
N LEU A 101 13.36 -8.33 11.79
CA LEU A 101 11.98 -7.86 11.70
C LEU A 101 11.01 -8.96 11.23
N ASP A 102 11.50 -10.13 10.80
CA ASP A 102 10.65 -11.21 10.28
C ASP A 102 9.69 -11.76 11.34
N ASP A 103 10.08 -11.67 12.62
CA ASP A 103 9.29 -12.09 13.77
C ASP A 103 8.31 -11.01 14.27
N TYR A 104 8.22 -9.86 13.60
CA TYR A 104 7.27 -8.79 13.94
C TYR A 104 5.96 -9.00 13.18
N ARG A 105 4.88 -8.42 13.70
CA ARG A 105 3.62 -8.32 12.98
C ARG A 105 3.78 -7.35 11.81
N HIS A 106 3.82 -7.86 10.59
CA HIS A 106 3.72 -7.02 9.40
C HIS A 106 2.26 -6.59 9.15
N ILE A 107 2.05 -5.27 9.08
CA ILE A 107 0.76 -4.66 8.76
C ILE A 107 0.89 -4.02 7.38
N ASP A 108 0.36 -4.67 6.34
CA ASP A 108 0.31 -4.12 4.97
C ASP A 108 -1.13 -4.13 4.43
N ALA A 109 -1.62 -2.99 3.98
CA ALA A 109 -2.91 -2.89 3.29
C ALA A 109 -2.91 -3.72 1.99
N ASP A 110 -1.75 -3.89 1.35
CA ASP A 110 -1.63 -4.66 0.13
C ASP A 110 -2.00 -6.14 0.29
N ASP A 111 -1.86 -6.71 1.50
CA ASP A 111 -2.18 -8.11 1.81
C ASP A 111 -3.68 -8.42 1.70
N PHE A 112 -4.54 -7.40 1.84
CA PHE A 112 -5.99 -7.56 1.79
C PHE A 112 -6.59 -7.28 0.42
N LYS A 113 -5.85 -6.63 -0.48
CA LYS A 113 -6.39 -6.17 -1.77
C LYS A 113 -6.79 -7.30 -2.70
N ASP A 114 -6.02 -8.39 -2.75
CA ASP A 114 -6.32 -9.51 -3.66
C ASP A 114 -7.67 -10.14 -3.32
N ALA A 115 -7.92 -10.46 -2.03
CA ALA A 115 -9.19 -11.02 -1.60
C ALA A 115 -10.37 -10.05 -1.78
N LEU A 116 -10.15 -8.74 -1.60
CA LEU A 116 -11.17 -7.71 -1.87
C LEU A 116 -11.48 -7.60 -3.38
N LEU A 117 -10.47 -7.71 -4.25
CA LEU A 117 -10.62 -7.71 -5.71
C LEU A 117 -11.30 -8.98 -6.20
N GLU A 118 -10.97 -10.14 -5.63
CA GLU A 118 -11.64 -11.41 -5.91
C GLU A 118 -13.11 -11.35 -5.54
N ARG A 119 -13.45 -10.81 -4.36
CA ARG A 119 -14.84 -10.57 -3.97
C ARG A 119 -15.52 -9.62 -4.94
N ALA A 120 -14.91 -8.49 -5.30
CA ALA A 120 -15.47 -7.54 -6.25
C ALA A 120 -15.68 -8.16 -7.64
N THR A 121 -14.80 -9.07 -8.05
CA THR A 121 -14.93 -9.85 -9.29
C THR A 121 -16.11 -10.81 -9.20
N ALA A 122 -16.24 -11.57 -8.10
CA ALA A 122 -17.36 -12.49 -7.89
C ALA A 122 -18.72 -11.78 -7.86
N ASP A 123 -18.74 -10.54 -7.37
CA ASP A 123 -19.92 -9.67 -7.33
C ASP A 123 -20.20 -8.97 -8.68
N GLY A 124 -19.38 -9.22 -9.72
CA GLY A 124 -19.52 -8.64 -11.07
C GLY A 124 -19.18 -7.15 -11.15
N LEU A 125 -18.53 -6.58 -10.13
CA LEU A 125 -18.26 -5.14 -10.05
C LEU A 125 -17.17 -4.69 -11.01
N LEU A 126 -16.26 -5.61 -11.38
CA LEU A 126 -15.11 -5.28 -12.22
C LEU A 126 -15.36 -5.57 -13.71
N ASP A 127 -16.47 -6.23 -14.07
CA ASP A 127 -16.72 -6.79 -15.40
C ASP A 127 -16.60 -5.75 -16.52
N ALA A 128 -17.18 -4.57 -16.32
CA ALA A 128 -17.12 -3.49 -17.31
C ALA A 128 -15.68 -3.00 -17.54
N TRP A 129 -14.85 -3.03 -16.51
CA TRP A 129 -13.46 -2.57 -16.58
C TRP A 129 -12.53 -3.67 -17.10
N THR A 130 -12.72 -4.93 -16.70
CA THR A 130 -11.90 -6.06 -17.16
C THR A 130 -12.23 -6.50 -18.59
N ALA A 131 -13.37 -6.07 -19.15
CA ALA A 131 -13.68 -6.21 -20.57
C ALA A 131 -12.83 -5.29 -21.48
N ARG A 132 -12.19 -4.24 -20.93
CA ARG A 132 -11.32 -3.33 -21.70
C ARG A 132 -10.05 -4.06 -22.12
N VAL A 133 -9.85 -4.24 -23.43
CA VAL A 133 -8.60 -4.75 -24.01
C VAL A 133 -7.62 -3.61 -24.20
N LEU A 134 -6.39 -3.73 -23.68
CA LEU A 134 -5.34 -2.72 -23.81
C LEU A 134 -4.54 -2.89 -25.12
N VAL A 135 -3.65 -1.93 -25.42
CA VAL A 135 -2.82 -1.94 -26.64
C VAL A 135 -1.89 -3.15 -26.80
N ASP A 136 -1.61 -3.90 -25.74
CA ASP A 136 -0.88 -5.17 -25.82
C ASP A 136 -1.77 -6.37 -26.21
N GLY A 137 -3.06 -6.15 -26.42
CA GLY A 137 -4.03 -7.16 -26.80
C GLY A 137 -4.59 -7.97 -25.63
N ALA A 138 -4.19 -7.68 -24.39
CA ALA A 138 -4.71 -8.33 -23.20
C ALA A 138 -5.74 -7.45 -22.46
N PRO A 139 -6.75 -8.05 -21.79
CA PRO A 139 -7.69 -7.29 -20.97
C PRO A 139 -7.01 -6.61 -19.78
N VAL A 140 -7.69 -5.61 -19.22
CA VAL A 140 -7.38 -5.08 -17.90
C VAL A 140 -7.58 -6.20 -16.86
N ARG A 141 -6.63 -6.32 -15.92
CA ARG A 141 -6.60 -7.35 -14.89
C ARG A 141 -7.02 -6.79 -13.52
N PRO A 142 -7.56 -7.61 -12.60
CA PRO A 142 -8.05 -7.15 -11.30
C PRO A 142 -7.06 -6.30 -10.49
N ARG A 143 -5.78 -6.69 -10.37
CA ARG A 143 -4.78 -5.91 -9.62
C ARG A 143 -4.43 -4.56 -10.24
N GLU A 144 -4.78 -4.33 -11.50
CA GLU A 144 -4.63 -3.03 -12.16
C GLU A 144 -5.72 -2.03 -11.71
N LEU A 145 -6.77 -2.55 -11.07
CA LEU A 145 -7.88 -1.80 -10.49
C LEU A 145 -7.73 -1.64 -8.97
N ALA A 146 -6.54 -1.87 -8.42
CA ALA A 146 -6.27 -1.87 -6.97
C ALA A 146 -6.64 -0.57 -6.24
N ALA A 147 -6.75 0.56 -6.95
CA ALA A 147 -7.26 1.81 -6.40
C ALA A 147 -8.71 1.67 -5.90
N PHE A 148 -9.54 0.88 -6.59
CA PHE A 148 -10.95 0.66 -6.25
C PHE A 148 -11.14 0.08 -4.85
N VAL A 149 -10.20 -0.74 -4.37
CA VAL A 149 -10.23 -1.38 -3.05
C VAL A 149 -9.27 -0.74 -2.04
N HIS A 150 -8.56 0.32 -2.42
CA HIS A 150 -7.44 0.84 -1.63
C HIS A 150 -7.88 1.34 -0.24
N ALA A 151 -8.85 2.25 -0.19
CA ALA A 151 -9.31 2.81 1.06
C ALA A 151 -9.90 1.73 2.00
N GLU A 152 -10.59 0.73 1.43
CA GLU A 152 -11.11 -0.39 2.22
C GLU A 152 -10.00 -1.30 2.75
N SER A 153 -9.01 -1.64 1.92
CA SER A 153 -7.86 -2.44 2.37
C SER A 153 -7.08 -1.76 3.50
N THR A 154 -7.01 -0.42 3.47
CA THR A 154 -6.40 0.37 4.55
C THR A 154 -7.22 0.27 5.83
N ALA A 155 -8.56 0.36 5.75
CA ALA A 155 -9.43 0.20 6.94
C ALA A 155 -9.30 -1.19 7.58
N VAL A 156 -9.13 -2.25 6.79
CA VAL A 156 -8.87 -3.61 7.28
C VAL A 156 -7.50 -3.68 7.96
N ALA A 157 -6.45 -3.16 7.33
CA ALA A 157 -5.10 -3.13 7.90
C ALA A 157 -5.01 -2.27 9.18
N ASP A 158 -5.73 -1.15 9.25
CA ASP A 158 -5.84 -0.33 10.46
C ASP A 158 -6.51 -1.09 11.60
N THR A 159 -7.48 -1.96 11.29
CA THR A 159 -8.10 -2.84 12.29
C THR A 159 -7.13 -3.90 12.79
N LEU A 160 -6.29 -4.46 11.91
CA LEU A 160 -5.21 -5.36 12.31
C LEU A 160 -4.21 -4.62 13.22
N ARG A 161 -3.75 -3.42 12.82
CA ARG A 161 -2.83 -2.60 13.60
C ARG A 161 -3.35 -2.37 15.01
N ARG A 162 -4.57 -1.85 15.16
CA ARG A 162 -5.18 -1.59 16.48
C ARG A 162 -5.24 -2.85 17.36
N ARG A 163 -5.54 -4.01 16.77
CA ARG A 163 -5.56 -5.29 17.51
C ARG A 163 -4.17 -5.67 17.97
N SER A 164 -3.20 -5.63 17.06
CA SER A 164 -1.80 -5.95 17.35
C SER A 164 -1.19 -5.04 18.41
N LEU A 165 -1.44 -3.73 18.34
CA LEU A 165 -0.97 -2.78 19.34
C LEU A 165 -1.58 -3.07 20.71
N ARG A 166 -2.90 -3.31 20.78
CA ARG A 166 -3.59 -3.68 22.02
C ARG A 166 -3.06 -4.99 22.61
N ASP A 167 -2.69 -5.93 21.76
CA ASP A 167 -2.19 -7.23 22.16
C ASP A 167 -0.68 -7.18 22.48
N GLY A 168 -0.03 -6.02 22.36
CA GLY A 168 1.38 -5.81 22.72
C GLY A 168 2.39 -6.36 21.71
N GLU A 169 1.98 -6.60 20.46
CA GLU A 169 2.84 -7.17 19.43
C GLU A 169 3.85 -6.13 18.89
N ASN A 170 5.12 -6.50 18.75
CA ASN A 170 6.03 -5.70 17.93
C ASN A 170 5.53 -5.65 16.48
N VAL A 171 5.44 -4.45 15.88
CA VAL A 171 4.78 -4.24 14.58
C VAL A 171 5.71 -3.61 13.55
N VAL A 172 5.54 -4.00 12.28
CA VAL A 172 6.08 -3.32 11.10
C VAL A 172 4.90 -2.77 10.31
N VAL A 173 4.74 -1.45 10.30
CA VAL A 173 3.70 -0.74 9.55
C VAL A 173 4.23 -0.39 8.16
N HIS A 174 3.68 -1.08 7.15
CA HIS A 174 4.00 -0.82 5.75
C HIS A 174 3.27 0.42 5.25
N GLY A 175 3.99 1.30 4.57
CA GLY A 175 3.42 2.57 4.15
C GLY A 175 4.34 3.37 3.24
N THR A 176 3.79 4.46 2.71
CA THR A 176 4.59 5.47 2.02
C THR A 176 4.93 6.64 2.94
N LEU A 177 4.24 6.78 4.07
CA LEU A 177 4.32 7.93 4.97
C LEU A 177 4.13 9.27 4.23
N SER A 178 3.13 9.37 3.36
CA SER A 178 2.88 10.56 2.53
C SER A 178 1.84 11.54 3.07
N SER A 179 1.08 11.15 4.09
CA SER A 179 0.13 12.03 4.79
C SER A 179 0.74 12.52 6.09
N VAL A 180 0.72 13.84 6.32
CA VAL A 180 1.15 14.44 7.59
C VAL A 180 0.09 14.24 8.68
N ASP A 181 -1.19 14.25 8.32
CA ASP A 181 -2.31 14.07 9.27
C ASP A 181 -2.26 12.68 9.91
N TYR A 182 -1.82 11.67 9.13
CA TYR A 182 -1.61 10.31 9.61
C TYR A 182 -0.52 10.22 10.71
N LEU A 183 0.41 11.18 10.77
CA LEU A 183 1.50 11.11 11.74
C LEU A 183 1.01 11.29 13.19
N ASP A 184 0.10 12.25 13.40
CA ASP A 184 -0.43 12.52 14.74
C ASP A 184 -1.34 11.39 15.22
N ASP A 185 -2.19 10.87 14.32
CA ASP A 185 -3.04 9.71 14.61
C ASP A 185 -2.19 8.47 14.96
N LEU A 186 -1.13 8.21 14.19
CA LEU A 186 -0.23 7.09 14.44
C LEU A 186 0.50 7.23 15.78
N LEU A 187 1.06 8.41 16.07
CA LEU A 187 1.75 8.65 17.34
C LEU A 187 0.81 8.53 18.53
N SER A 188 -0.41 9.07 18.44
CA SER A 188 -1.41 8.94 19.50
C SER A 188 -1.81 7.48 19.72
N GLU A 189 -2.06 6.72 18.65
CA GLU A 189 -2.44 5.30 18.74
C GLU A 189 -1.35 4.45 19.43
N LEU A 190 -0.09 4.75 19.12
CA LEU A 190 1.09 4.10 19.70
C LEU A 190 1.32 4.50 21.16
N ASP A 191 1.21 5.80 21.50
CA ASP A 191 1.36 6.31 22.86
C ASP A 191 0.29 5.72 23.79
N ASP A 192 -0.97 5.70 23.33
CA ASP A 192 -2.10 5.09 24.05
C ASP A 192 -1.90 3.59 24.31
N ALA A 193 -1.16 2.91 23.42
CA ALA A 193 -0.78 1.50 23.55
C ALA A 193 0.54 1.27 24.32
N GLY A 194 1.22 2.34 24.74
CA GLY A 194 2.45 2.29 25.54
C GLY A 194 3.74 2.06 24.75
N TYR A 195 3.73 2.31 23.44
CA TYR A 195 4.93 2.21 22.59
C TYR A 195 5.75 3.49 22.71
N ASP A 196 7.06 3.35 22.93
CA ASP A 196 8.01 4.46 22.99
C ASP A 196 9.26 4.23 22.13
N ARG A 197 9.33 3.10 21.39
CA ARG A 197 10.43 2.76 20.48
C ARG A 197 9.99 2.80 19.03
N LEU A 198 10.49 3.77 18.28
CA LEU A 198 10.17 3.98 16.87
C LEU A 198 11.40 3.80 15.98
N ARG A 199 11.37 2.81 15.09
CA ARG A 199 12.32 2.70 13.98
C ARG A 199 11.64 3.16 12.69
N ILE A 200 12.28 4.05 11.93
CA ILE A 200 11.80 4.48 10.62
C ILE A 200 12.74 3.95 9.54
N VAL A 201 12.25 3.10 8.64
CA VAL A 201 12.99 2.60 7.47
C VAL A 201 12.61 3.45 6.27
N ASP A 202 13.48 4.39 5.93
CA ASP A 202 13.21 5.44 4.96
C ASP A 202 13.99 5.23 3.66
N VAL A 203 13.26 4.77 2.63
CA VAL A 203 13.82 4.33 1.35
C VAL A 203 13.49 5.33 0.24
N GLU A 204 14.50 5.95 -0.35
CA GLU A 204 14.34 6.97 -1.40
C GLU A 204 15.08 6.62 -2.67
N VAL A 205 14.46 6.99 -3.80
CA VAL A 205 15.06 6.96 -5.12
C VAL A 205 14.57 8.17 -5.91
N PRO A 206 15.25 8.60 -6.99
CA PRO A 206 14.72 9.63 -7.88
C PRO A 206 13.40 9.19 -8.54
N PHE A 207 12.55 10.16 -8.91
CA PHE A 207 11.26 9.90 -9.57
C PHE A 207 11.37 8.91 -10.74
N ASP A 208 12.32 9.11 -11.66
CA ASP A 208 12.44 8.27 -12.85
C ASP A 208 12.80 6.83 -12.50
N ALA A 209 13.59 6.61 -11.43
CA ALA A 209 13.91 5.30 -10.93
C ALA A 209 12.69 4.62 -10.28
N ALA A 210 11.92 5.35 -9.46
CA ALA A 210 10.68 4.84 -8.87
C ALA A 210 9.66 4.44 -9.95
N LEU A 211 9.48 5.29 -10.97
CA LEU A 211 8.58 5.00 -12.09
C LEU A 211 9.03 3.77 -12.85
N GLU A 212 10.30 3.71 -13.26
CA GLU A 212 10.84 2.57 -14.01
C GLU A 212 10.70 1.27 -13.21
N GLN A 213 11.05 1.26 -11.93
CA GLN A 213 10.92 0.08 -11.07
C GLN A 213 9.45 -0.37 -10.90
N ALA A 214 8.53 0.57 -10.67
CA ALA A 214 7.11 0.25 -10.53
C ALA A 214 6.52 -0.30 -11.84
N THR A 215 6.80 0.35 -12.98
CA THR A 215 6.32 -0.07 -14.30
C THR A 215 6.93 -1.40 -14.73
N ALA A 216 8.23 -1.62 -14.52
CA ALA A 216 8.87 -2.89 -14.83
C ALA A 216 8.28 -4.05 -14.02
N ARG A 217 8.07 -3.85 -12.71
CA ARG A 217 7.46 -4.88 -11.83
C ARG A 217 6.03 -5.22 -12.27
N TRP A 218 5.22 -4.22 -12.61
CA TRP A 218 3.87 -4.44 -13.13
C TRP A 218 3.91 -5.24 -14.44
N TRP A 219 4.75 -4.82 -15.38
CA TRP A 219 4.85 -5.43 -16.71
C TRP A 219 5.27 -6.90 -16.64
N GLN A 220 6.27 -7.20 -15.80
CA GLN A 220 6.74 -8.56 -15.60
C GLN A 220 5.62 -9.50 -15.16
N VAL A 221 4.75 -9.08 -14.23
CA VAL A 221 3.63 -9.90 -13.76
C VAL A 221 2.50 -9.93 -14.79
N ARG A 222 2.22 -8.83 -15.48
CA ARG A 222 1.21 -8.75 -16.54
C ARG A 222 1.50 -9.71 -17.70
N GLN A 223 2.77 -9.98 -17.99
CA GLN A 223 3.20 -10.96 -18.99
C GLN A 223 3.07 -12.41 -18.54
N THR A 224 2.70 -12.68 -17.28
CA THR A 224 2.44 -14.04 -16.78
C THR A 224 0.96 -14.43 -16.93
N ASP A 225 0.67 -15.72 -16.73
CA ASP A 225 -0.70 -16.25 -16.71
C ASP A 225 -1.43 -16.02 -15.36
N ASP A 226 -0.88 -15.20 -14.46
CA ASP A 226 -1.56 -14.85 -13.21
C ASP A 226 -2.92 -14.18 -13.51
N PRO A 227 -4.06 -14.76 -13.09
CA PRO A 227 -5.37 -14.24 -13.42
C PRO A 227 -5.64 -12.85 -12.82
N LEU A 228 -5.00 -12.51 -11.70
CA LEU A 228 -5.11 -11.20 -11.07
C LEU A 228 -4.20 -10.15 -11.71
N GLY A 229 -3.15 -10.56 -12.42
CA GLY A 229 -2.19 -9.69 -13.12
C GLY A 229 -1.23 -8.94 -12.18
N GLY A 230 -0.58 -7.89 -12.70
CA GLY A 230 0.36 -7.05 -11.94
C GLY A 230 -0.32 -5.85 -11.27
N ARG A 231 0.24 -5.35 -10.18
CA ARG A 231 -0.21 -4.09 -9.56
C ARG A 231 0.36 -2.89 -10.31
N PHE A 232 -0.51 -2.18 -11.02
CA PHE A 232 -0.17 -0.96 -11.74
C PHE A 232 -0.26 0.26 -10.81
N VAL A 233 0.72 1.16 -10.91
CA VAL A 233 0.67 2.48 -10.26
C VAL A 233 0.89 3.54 -11.34
N PRO A 234 -0.10 4.41 -11.62
CA PRO A 234 0.05 5.43 -12.65
C PRO A 234 1.20 6.39 -12.37
N ALA A 235 1.89 6.86 -13.42
CA ALA A 235 2.97 7.83 -13.28
C ALA A 235 2.51 9.12 -12.59
N ALA A 236 1.27 9.55 -12.82
CA ALA A 236 0.67 10.70 -12.13
C ALA A 236 0.52 10.47 -10.62
N ALA A 237 0.19 9.24 -10.18
CA ALA A 237 0.12 8.90 -8.77
C ALA A 237 1.51 8.91 -8.11
N ILE A 238 2.54 8.35 -8.77
CA ILE A 238 3.93 8.41 -8.28
C ILE A 238 4.43 9.87 -8.24
N ARG A 239 4.04 10.70 -9.22
CA ARG A 239 4.43 12.13 -9.29
C ARG A 239 4.02 12.90 -8.05
N ARG A 240 2.87 12.58 -7.44
CA ARG A 240 2.36 13.27 -6.24
C ARG A 240 3.35 13.24 -5.08
N TYR A 241 4.22 12.23 -5.02
CA TYR A 241 5.24 12.12 -3.98
C TYR A 241 6.46 13.03 -4.19
N TYR A 242 6.62 13.65 -5.37
CA TYR A 242 7.80 14.44 -5.73
C TYR A 242 7.39 15.89 -6.09
N PRO A 243 7.22 16.79 -5.11
CA PRO A 243 6.75 18.16 -5.34
C PRO A 243 7.81 19.09 -5.98
N GLY A 244 8.94 18.55 -6.47
CA GLY A 244 9.99 19.30 -7.15
C GLY A 244 11.04 19.93 -6.22
N THR A 245 10.93 19.75 -4.90
CA THR A 245 11.82 20.33 -3.87
C THR A 245 13.12 19.53 -3.63
N GLY A 246 13.46 18.59 -4.52
CA GLY A 246 14.66 17.76 -4.42
C GLY A 246 14.57 16.58 -3.46
N GLN A 247 13.48 16.47 -2.68
CA GLN A 247 13.17 15.31 -1.82
C GLN A 247 11.69 14.93 -1.99
N SER A 248 11.35 13.68 -1.68
CA SER A 248 9.95 13.25 -1.70
C SER A 248 9.16 13.81 -0.49
N LEU A 249 7.83 13.79 -0.58
CA LEU A 249 6.95 14.01 0.56
C LEU A 249 7.20 12.99 1.68
N CYS A 250 7.54 11.74 1.33
CA CYS A 250 7.83 10.68 2.28
C CYS A 250 9.01 11.08 3.18
N ARG A 251 10.12 11.52 2.57
CA ARG A 251 11.32 11.99 3.27
C ARG A 251 11.04 13.19 4.19
N SER A 252 10.21 14.10 3.72
CA SER A 252 9.79 15.28 4.50
C SER A 252 9.00 14.84 5.74
N ASN A 253 8.05 13.92 5.57
CA ASN A 253 7.23 13.39 6.66
C ASN A 253 8.01 12.50 7.63
N VAL A 254 9.06 11.78 7.18
CA VAL A 254 9.96 11.07 8.10
C VAL A 254 10.65 12.05 9.04
N SER A 255 11.12 13.18 8.52
CA SER A 255 11.78 14.20 9.35
C SER A 255 10.81 14.79 10.37
N GLU A 256 9.54 14.96 9.99
CA GLU A 256 8.50 15.45 10.90
C GLU A 256 8.08 14.41 11.94
N LEU A 257 7.95 13.14 11.56
CA LEU A 257 7.66 12.04 12.48
C LEU A 257 8.80 11.84 13.49
N GLU A 258 10.05 11.88 13.03
CA GLU A 258 11.26 11.81 13.87
C GLU A 258 11.23 12.94 14.92
N ARG A 259 10.93 14.17 14.49
CA ARG A 259 10.84 15.34 15.37
C ARG A 259 9.72 15.19 16.40
N ARG A 260 8.51 14.84 15.97
CA ARG A 260 7.33 14.70 16.86
C ARG A 260 7.50 13.59 17.89
N ALA A 261 8.01 12.43 17.48
CA ALA A 261 8.28 11.33 18.39
C ALA A 261 9.38 11.69 19.41
N ALA A 262 10.44 12.39 18.99
CA ALA A 262 11.47 12.87 19.91
C ALA A 262 10.93 13.89 20.92
N ASP A 263 9.99 14.76 20.51
CA ASP A 263 9.31 15.70 21.41
C ASP A 263 8.47 14.98 22.49
N LEU A 264 7.97 13.77 22.19
CA LEU A 264 7.29 12.88 23.15
C LEU A 264 8.27 12.11 24.06
N GLY A 265 9.59 12.24 23.84
CA GLY A 265 10.62 11.55 24.61
C GLY A 265 10.88 10.10 24.17
N TRP A 266 10.43 9.71 22.97
CA TRP A 266 10.59 8.36 22.46
C TRP A 266 12.03 8.04 22.02
N ASP A 267 12.37 6.76 22.03
CA ASP A 267 13.59 6.21 21.44
C ASP A 267 13.40 6.06 19.92
N VAL A 268 13.87 7.05 19.16
CA VAL A 268 13.69 7.13 17.72
C VAL A 268 14.97 6.78 16.96
N ARG A 269 14.87 5.87 16.01
CA ARG A 269 15.97 5.50 15.09
C ARG A 269 15.51 5.59 13.64
N VAL A 270 16.18 6.43 12.84
CA VAL A 270 15.93 6.52 11.39
C VAL A 270 17.04 5.81 10.61
N GLU A 271 16.64 4.88 9.76
CA GLU A 271 17.51 4.17 8.83
C GLU A 271 17.23 4.63 7.40
N ARG A 272 18.18 5.35 6.81
CA ARG A 272 18.05 5.92 5.47
C ARG A 272 18.71 5.00 4.44
N ILE A 273 17.95 4.60 3.43
CA ILE A 273 18.39 3.69 2.37
C ILE A 273 18.15 4.37 1.03
N GLY A 274 19.17 4.42 0.18
CA GLY A 274 19.14 5.05 -1.15
C GLY A 274 20.38 4.73 -1.96
#